data_AF-A0A937B3F0-F1
#
_entry.id   AF-A0A937B3F0-F1
#
_cell.length_a   1.000
_cell.length_b   1.000
_cell.length_c   1.000
_cell.angle_alpha   90.00
_cell.angle_beta   90.00
_cell.angle_gamma   90.00
#
_symmetry.space_group_name_H-M   'P 1'
#
loop_
_entity.id
_entity.type
_entity.pdbx_description
1 polymer ?
#
loop_
_entity_poly.entity_id
_entity_poly.type
_entity_poly.pdbx_seq_one_letter_code
_entity_poly.pdbx_strand_id
1 'polypeptide(L)' 'MLVPLIAKQFTSEVNWGIEDFALMAVLLFGTGLLIEVVLRYVQSKGNRILLCSLIIIALFLVWAELAVGIFGSPFAGS' A
#
# COMPACT_ATOMS: atom_id res chain seq x y z
N MET A 1 31.88 6.96 1.92
CA MET A 1 31.24 8.14 2.52
C MET A 1 29.74 8.10 2.24
N LEU A 2 28.89 8.09 3.27
CA LEU A 2 27.43 7.82 3.25
C LEU A 2 26.55 9.03 2.87
N VAL A 3 27.12 10.01 2.18
CA VAL A 3 26.49 11.33 1.97
C VAL A 3 25.29 11.34 0.98
N PRO A 4 25.21 10.51 -0.08
CA PRO A 4 24.06 10.59 -1.00
C PRO A 4 22.76 9.94 -0.51
N LEU A 5 22.84 8.96 0.41
CA LEU A 5 21.68 8.15 0.79
C LEU A 5 20.75 8.87 1.79
N ILE A 6 21.33 9.72 2.64
CA ILE A 6 20.58 10.58 3.58
C ILE A 6 20.00 11.79 2.85
N ALA A 7 20.65 12.29 1.79
CA ALA A 7 20.21 13.46 1.02
C ALA A 7 18.83 13.31 0.35
N LYS A 8 18.36 12.09 0.05
CA LYS A 8 16.98 11.84 -0.43
C LYS A 8 15.89 12.00 0.64
N GLN A 9 16.25 12.04 1.93
CA GLN A 9 15.33 12.48 3.00
C GLN A 9 15.20 14.03 3.04
N PHE A 10 15.96 14.76 2.21
CA PHE A 10 16.12 16.22 2.24
C PHE A 10 16.04 16.85 0.83
N THR A 11 15.01 16.52 0.04
CA THR A 11 14.66 17.33 -1.14
C THR A 11 13.16 17.59 -1.15
N SER A 12 12.78 18.88 -1.20
CA SER A 12 11.42 19.43 -1.19
C SER A 12 10.56 19.09 -2.41
N GLU A 13 10.80 17.94 -3.05
CA GLU A 13 9.99 17.44 -4.17
C GLU A 13 9.09 16.27 -3.76
N VAL A 14 9.27 15.70 -2.56
CA VAL A 14 8.45 14.56 -2.12
C VAL A 14 8.07 14.71 -0.64
N ASN A 15 6.95 15.37 -0.40
CA ASN A 15 6.46 15.76 0.92
C ASN A 15 5.59 14.64 1.54
N TRP A 16 6.13 13.44 1.73
CA TRP A 16 5.41 12.37 2.43
C TRP A 16 5.29 12.77 3.92
N GLY A 17 4.10 13.20 4.33
CA GLY A 17 3.78 13.52 5.70
C GLY A 17 3.77 12.27 6.59
N ILE A 18 3.70 12.49 7.90
CA ILE A 18 3.49 11.41 8.88
C ILE A 18 2.18 10.66 8.59
N GLU A 19 1.20 11.36 8.03
CA GLU A 19 -0.06 10.82 7.53
C GLU A 19 0.14 9.79 6.41
N ASP A 20 0.98 10.04 5.41
CA ASP A 20 1.23 9.07 4.34
C ASP A 20 1.92 7.79 4.86
N PHE A 21 2.83 7.93 5.82
CA PHE A 21 3.45 6.79 6.50
C PHE A 21 2.42 5.99 7.30
N ALA A 22 1.51 6.65 8.00
CA ALA A 22 0.43 5.99 8.74
C ALA A 22 -0.53 5.28 7.78
N LEU A 23 -0.88 5.91 6.66
CA LEU A 23 -1.71 5.31 5.61
C LEU A 23 -1.04 4.07 5.02
N MET A 24 0.24 4.14 4.66
CA MET A 24 1.01 2.99 4.18
C MET A 24 1.09 1.88 5.23
N ALA A 25 1.29 2.21 6.50
CA ALA A 25 1.34 1.24 7.59
C ALA A 25 0.01 0.50 7.75
N VAL A 26 -1.12 1.23 7.77
CA VAL A 26 -2.47 0.64 7.85
C VAL A 26 -2.77 -0.21 6.62
N LEU A 27 -2.40 0.25 5.42
CA LEU A 27 -2.59 -0.50 4.17
C LEU A 27 -1.85 -1.82 4.19
N LEU A 28 -0.56 -1.79 4.55
CA LEU A 28 0.30 -2.97 4.54
C LEU A 28 -0.13 -3.95 5.65
N PHE A 29 -0.40 -3.43 6.85
CA PHE A 29 -0.82 -4.24 7.99
C PHE A 29 -2.21 -4.85 7.77
N GLY A 30 -3.17 -4.07 7.27
CA GLY A 30 -4.50 -4.54 6.93
C GLY A 30 -4.47 -5.61 5.84
N THR A 31 -3.65 -5.41 4.80
CA THR A 31 -3.47 -6.40 3.73
C THR A 31 -2.84 -7.68 4.23
N GLY A 32 -1.82 -7.60 5.09
CA GLY A 32 -1.21 -8.75 5.74
C GLY A 32 -2.21 -9.55 6.57
N LEU A 33 -3.04 -8.86 7.36
CA LEU A 33 -4.12 -9.49 8.14
C LEU A 33 -5.16 -10.16 7.24
N LEU A 34 -5.60 -9.51 6.16
CA LEU A 34 -6.55 -10.09 5.21
C LEU A 34 -5.99 -11.35 4.55
N ILE A 35 -4.72 -11.33 4.14
CA ILE A 35 -4.04 -12.50 3.59
C ILE A 35 -3.95 -13.61 4.64
N GLU A 36 -3.58 -13.30 5.89
CA GLU A 36 -3.50 -14.30 6.95
C GLU A 36 -4.87 -14.93 7.26
N VAL A 37 -5.94 -14.13 7.29
CA VAL A 37 -7.31 -14.62 7.44
C VAL A 37 -7.68 -15.55 6.28
N VAL A 38 -7.37 -15.18 5.03
CA VAL A 38 -7.60 -16.04 3.86
C VAL A 38 -6.80 -17.34 3.96
N LEU A 39 -5.53 -17.28 4.36
CA LEU A 39 -4.69 -18.46 4.54
C LEU A 39 -5.21 -19.38 5.65
N ARG A 40 -5.81 -18.82 6.70
CA ARG A 40 -6.31 -19.57 7.87
C ARG A 40 -7.70 -20.17 7.65
N TYR A 41 -8.59 -19.46 6.94
CA TYR A 41 -9.97 -19.91 6.72
C TYR A 41 -10.18 -20.66 5.40
N VAL A 42 -9.36 -20.42 4.37
CA VAL A 42 -9.54 -21.00 3.04
C VAL A 42 -8.64 -22.23 2.85
N GLN A 43 -9.25 -23.41 3.01
CA GLN A 43 -8.60 -24.71 2.81
C GLN A 43 -8.34 -25.04 1.32
N SER A 44 -9.18 -24.50 0.42
CA SER A 44 -9.08 -24.76 -1.02
C SER A 44 -7.95 -23.94 -1.66
N LYS A 45 -6.92 -24.62 -2.18
CA LYS A 45 -5.75 -23.98 -2.80
C LYS A 45 -6.11 -23.03 -3.94
N GLY A 46 -7.12 -23.37 -4.75
CA GLY A 46 -7.58 -22.52 -5.86
C GLY A 46 -8.21 -21.21 -5.37
N ASN A 47 -9.14 -21.29 -4.44
CA ASN A 47 -9.77 -20.09 -3.86
C ASN A 47 -8.77 -19.25 -3.07
N ARG A 48 -7.79 -19.88 -2.41
CA ARG A 48 -6.75 -19.18 -1.67
C ARG A 48 -5.91 -18.29 -2.58
N ILE A 49 -5.53 -18.80 -3.75
CA ILE A 49 -4.77 -18.03 -4.75
C ILE A 49 -5.63 -16.90 -5.30
N LEU A 50 -6.89 -17.17 -5.65
CA LEU A 50 -7.82 -16.16 -6.18
C LEU A 50 -8.08 -15.02 -5.18
N LEU A 51 -8.27 -15.34 -3.90
CA LEU A 51 -8.52 -14.34 -2.86
C LEU A 51 -7.26 -13.52 -2.57
N CYS A 52 -6.08 -14.16 -2.48
CA CYS A 52 -4.82 -13.42 -2.32
C CYS A 52 -4.55 -12.49 -3.51
N SER A 53 -4.80 -12.94 -4.75
CA SER A 53 -4.60 -12.08 -5.92
C SER A 53 -5.57 -10.89 -5.92
N LEU A 54 -6.85 -11.09 -5.55
CA LEU A 54 -7.80 -9.99 -5.40
C LEU A 54 -7.37 -8.97 -4.33
N ILE A 55 -6.88 -9.42 -3.18
CA ILE A 55 -6.38 -8.53 -2.12
C ILE A 55 -5.17 -7.72 -2.61
N ILE A 56 -4.24 -8.36 -3.33
CA ILE A 56 -3.06 -7.67 -3.88
C ILE A 56 -3.49 -6.61 -4.92
N ILE A 57 -4.43 -6.95 -5.81
CA ILE A 57 -4.95 -6.01 -6.81
C ILE A 57 -5.60 -4.81 -6.12
N ALA A 58 -6.40 -5.05 -5.07
CA ALA A 58 -7.01 -3.99 -4.28
C ALA A 58 -5.95 -3.09 -3.62
N LEU A 59 -4.89 -3.65 -3.04
CA LEU A 59 -3.78 -2.88 -2.48
C LEU A 59 -3.14 -1.99 -3.55
N PHE A 60 -2.86 -2.53 -4.75
CA PHE A 60 -2.27 -1.77 -5.84
C PHE A 60 -3.19 -0.65 -6.34
N LEU A 61 -4.50 -0.90 -6.41
CA LEU A 61 -5.47 0.12 -6.79
C LEU A 61 -5.50 1.26 -5.78
N VAL A 62 -5.58 0.95 -4.49
CA VAL A 62 -5.56 1.97 -3.43
C VAL A 62 -4.23 2.73 -3.44
N TRP A 63 -3.12 2.04 -3.63
CA TRP A 63 -1.81 2.69 -3.71
C TRP A 63 -1.70 3.61 -4.94
N ALA A 64 -2.22 3.18 -6.10
CA ALA A 64 -2.24 4.01 -7.31
C ALA A 64 -3.18 5.22 -7.16
N GLU A 65 -4.30 5.08 -6.46
CA GLU A 65 -5.17 6.19 -6.09
C GLU A 65 -4.47 7.21 -5.20
N LEU A 66 -3.77 6.75 -4.17
CA LEU A 66 -3.05 7.64 -3.26
C LEU A 66 -1.84 8.30 -3.93
N ALA A 67 -1.12 7.56 -4.79
CA ALA A 67 0.11 8.04 -5.43
C ALA A 67 -0.13 8.89 -6.69
N VAL A 68 -1.17 8.58 -7.47
CA VAL A 68 -1.43 9.20 -8.79
C VAL A 68 -2.80 9.87 -8.86
N GLY A 69 -3.75 9.52 -7.98
CA GLY A 69 -5.09 10.11 -8.00
C GLY A 69 -5.91 9.70 -9.23
N ILE A 70 -5.79 8.45 -9.68
CA ILE A 70 -6.37 7.97 -10.94
C ILE A 70 -7.89 8.23 -11.05
N PHE A 71 -8.65 8.11 -9.96
CA PHE A 71 -10.10 8.33 -9.96
C PHE A 71 -10.50 9.79 -9.65
N GLY A 72 -9.55 10.70 -9.43
CA GLY A 72 -9.85 12.11 -9.10
C GLY A 72 -10.69 12.28 -7.82
N SER A 73 -10.59 11.31 -6.90
CA SER A 73 -11.29 11.34 -5.62
C SER A 73 -10.66 12.42 -4.70
N PRO A 74 -11.39 12.98 -3.72
CA PRO A 74 -10.83 13.97 -2.78
C PRO A 74 -9.73 13.40 -1.84
N PHE A 75 -9.41 12.11 -1.96
CA PHE A 75 -8.26 11.45 -1.33
C PHE A 75 -7.01 11.42 -2.23
N ALA A 76 -7.13 11.84 -3.50
CA ALA A 76 -6.01 11.99 -4.40
C ALA A 76 -5.08 13.10 -3.85
N GLY A 77 -3.82 12.74 -3.60
CA GLY A 77 -2.84 13.66 -3.04
C GLY A 77 -2.65 14.90 -3.91
N SER A 78 -2.87 16.08 -3.31
CA SER A 78 -2.49 17.39 -3.84
C SER A 78 -1.20 17.87 -3.20
#